data_AF-R6ZFB8-F1
#
_entry.id   AF-R6ZFB8-F1
#
_cell.length_a   1.000
_cell.length_b   1.000
_cell.length_c   1.000
_cell.angle_alpha   90.00
_cell.angle_beta   90.00
_cell.angle_gamma   90.00
#
_symmetry.space_group_name_H-M   'P 1'
#
loop_
_entity.id
_entity.type
_entity.pdbx_description
1 polymer ?
#
loop_
_entity_poly.entity_id
_entity_poly.type
_entity_poly.pdbx_seq_one_letter_code
_entity_poly.pdbx_strand_id
1 'polypeptide(L)' 'MMNEMLVLLKEKGYKQASLAVQKANYAVRMYEKVGFKTVSENEEEYIMVCEL' A
#
# COMPACT_ATOMS: atom_id res chain seq x y z
N MET A 1 -0.74 3.41 -13.53
CA MET A 1 -0.05 2.20 -13.07
C MET A 1 -0.50 1.67 -11.71
N MET A 2 -0.17 2.28 -10.55
CA MET A 2 -0.56 1.66 -9.26
C MET A 2 -2.08 1.57 -9.05
N ASN A 3 -2.84 2.62 -9.39
CA ASN A 3 -4.31 2.57 -9.32
C ASN A 3 -4.91 1.48 -10.23
N GLU A 4 -4.35 1.28 -11.43
CA GLU A 4 -4.81 0.23 -12.35
C GLU A 4 -4.54 -1.17 -11.79
N MET A 5 -3.40 -1.36 -11.11
CA MET A 5 -3.10 -2.60 -10.40
C MET A 5 -4.12 -2.87 -9.28
N LEU A 6 -4.45 -1.85 -8.47
CA LEU A 6 -5.45 -1.99 -7.40
C LEU A 6 -6.84 -2.30 -7.96
N VAL A 7 -7.25 -1.64 -9.06
CA VAL A 7 -8.50 -1.94 -9.76
C VAL A 7 -8.53 -3.39 -10.24
N LEU A 8 -7.47 -3.87 -10.88
CA LEU A 8 -7.38 -5.26 -11.34
C LEU A 8 -7.49 -6.26 -10.18
N LEU A 9 -6.87 -5.96 -9.04
CA LEU A 9 -6.97 -6.81 -7.84
C LEU A 9 -8.41 -6.82 -7.30
N LYS A 10 -9.07 -5.67 -7.26
CA LYS A 10 -10.48 -5.57 -6.85
C LYS A 10 -11.39 -6.37 -7.77
N GLU A 11 -11.22 -6.25 -9.09
CA GLU A 11 -11.99 -6.99 -10.10
C GLU A 11 -11.80 -8.51 -9.99
N LYS A 12 -10.63 -8.95 -9.54
CA LYS A 12 -10.34 -10.37 -9.25
C LYS A 12 -10.88 -10.85 -7.90
N GLY A 13 -11.53 -10.00 -7.12
CA GLY A 13 -12.15 -10.34 -5.84
C GLY A 13 -11.20 -10.35 -4.64
N TYR A 14 -10.01 -9.75 -4.76
CA TYR A 14 -9.13 -9.57 -3.60
C TYR A 14 -9.69 -8.48 -2.68
N LYS A 15 -9.63 -8.73 -1.36
CA LYS A 15 -10.20 -7.82 -0.35
C LYS A 15 -9.26 -6.68 0.04
N GLN A 16 -7.95 -6.92 -0.07
CA GLN A 16 -6.93 -5.96 0.32
C GLN A 16 -5.61 -6.26 -0.40
N ALA A 17 -4.76 -5.26 -0.49
CA ALA A 17 -3.35 -5.37 -0.85
C ALA A 17 -2.48 -4.83 0.29
N SER A 18 -1.29 -5.39 0.47
CA SER A 18 -0.32 -4.89 1.45
C SER A 18 1.07 -4.70 0.83
N LEU A 19 1.86 -3.81 1.44
CA LEU A 19 3.25 -3.59 1.09
C LEU A 19 4.08 -3.26 2.34
N ALA A 20 5.38 -3.54 2.25
CA ALA A 20 6.38 -3.00 3.17
C ALA A 20 7.14 -1.88 2.43
N VAL A 21 7.36 -0.75 3.09
CA VAL A 21 8.12 0.37 2.53
C VAL A 21 9.03 0.95 3.58
N GLN A 22 10.31 1.15 3.24
CA GLN A 22 11.26 1.80 4.13
C GLN A 22 10.80 3.21 4.52
N LYS A 23 10.97 3.59 5.79
CA LYS A 23 10.62 4.93 6.29
C LYS A 23 11.42 6.03 5.59
N ALA A 24 12.65 5.72 5.19
CA ALA A 24 13.51 6.62 4.42
C ALA A 24 13.10 6.75 2.94
N ASN A 25 12.19 5.91 2.45
CA ASN A 25 11.76 5.93 1.06
C ASN A 25 10.73 7.05 0.82
N TYR A 26 11.02 7.93 -0.14
CA TYR A 26 10.13 9.03 -0.52
C TYR A 26 8.75 8.55 -1.05
N ALA A 27 8.66 7.29 -1.47
CA ALA A 27 7.44 6.69 -2.00
C ALA A 27 6.34 6.46 -0.94
N VAL A 28 6.62 6.57 0.37
CA VAL A 28 5.60 6.43 1.43
C VAL A 28 4.37 7.31 1.14
N ARG A 29 4.59 8.59 0.82
CA ARG A 29 3.52 9.54 0.47
C ARG A 29 2.79 9.21 -0.83
N MET A 30 3.44 8.49 -1.74
CA MET A 30 2.79 8.03 -2.96
C MET A 30 1.79 6.92 -2.63
N TYR A 31 2.13 5.99 -1.74
CA TYR A 31 1.25 4.91 -1.31
C TYR A 31 0.04 5.43 -0.51
N GLU A 32 0.26 6.41 0.38
CA GLU A 32 -0.84 7.09 1.08
C GLU A 32 -1.85 7.71 0.12
N LYS A 33 -1.38 8.39 -0.93
CA LYS A 33 -2.24 9.03 -1.94
C LYS A 33 -3.10 8.07 -2.74
N VAL A 34 -2.69 6.81 -2.88
CA VAL A 34 -3.45 5.79 -3.60
C VAL A 34 -4.26 4.88 -2.66
N GLY A 35 -4.33 5.22 -1.37
CA GLY A 35 -5.24 4.59 -0.41
C GLY A 35 -4.60 3.58 0.55
N PHE A 36 -3.28 3.40 0.53
CA PHE A 36 -2.60 2.61 1.54
C PHE A 36 -2.53 3.35 2.88
N LYS A 37 -2.66 2.62 3.98
CA LYS A 37 -2.53 3.13 5.35
C LYS A 37 -1.55 2.26 6.13
N THR A 38 -0.70 2.88 6.94
CA THR A 38 0.19 2.16 7.86
C THR A 38 -0.62 1.41 8.91
N VAL A 39 -0.40 0.10 9.03
CA VAL A 39 -1.03 -0.77 10.04
C VAL A 39 -0.03 -1.32 11.05
N SER A 40 1.25 -1.30 10.71
CA SER A 40 2.36 -1.69 11.59
C SER A 40 3.66 -1.04 11.12
N GLU A 41 4.66 -1.01 11.98
CA GLU A 41 6.00 -0.52 11.64
C GLU A 41 7.05 -1.25 12.47
N ASN A 42 8.28 -1.29 11.95
CA ASN A 42 9.48 -1.59 12.72
C ASN A 42 10.42 -0.38 12.68
N GLU A 43 11.70 -0.54 13.00
CA GLU A 43 12.66 0.58 12.97
C GLU A 43 12.91 1.13 11.55
N GLU A 44 12.83 0.28 10.53
CA GLU A 44 13.24 0.59 9.15
C GLU A 44 12.07 0.76 8.18
N GLU A 45 10.93 0.11 8.42
CA GLU A 45 9.83 -0.04 7.45
C GLU A 45 8.44 0.21 8.05
N TYR A 46 7.55 0.72 7.21
CA TYR A 46 6.10 0.70 7.40
C TYR A 46 5.51 -0.53 6.71
N ILE A 47 4.61 -1.24 7.39
CA ILE A 47 3.68 -2.18 6.77
C ILE A 47 2.38 -1.42 6.50
N MET A 48 2.01 -1.33 5.23
CA MET A 48 0.83 -0.59 4.80
C MET A 48 -0.18 -1.51 4.11
N VAL A 49 -1.47 -1.20 4.28
CA VAL A 49 -2.59 -1.95 3.69
C VAL A 49 -3.52 -0.99 2.95
N CYS A 50 -3.99 -1.42 1.78
CA CYS A 50 -5.06 -0.79 1.02
C CYS A 50 -6.22 -1.78 0.92
N GLU A 51 -7.37 -1.41 1.47
CA GLU A 51 -8.62 -2.13 1.25
C GLU A 51 -9.10 -1.87 -0.18
N LEU A 52 -9.48 -2.93 -0.91
CA LEU A 52 -9.78 -2.88 -2.34
C LEU A 52 -11.27 -2.76 -2.63
#